data_AF-A0A538MEA5-F1
#
_entry.id   AF-A0A538MEA5-F1
#
_cell.length_a   1.000
_cell.length_b   1.000
_cell.length_c   1.000
_cell.angle_alpha   90.00
_cell.angle_beta   90.00
_cell.angle_gamma   90.00
#
_symmetry.space_group_name_H-M   'P 1'
#
loop_
_entity.id
_entity.type
_entity.pdbx_description
1 polymer ?
#
loop_
_entity_poly.entity_id
_entity_poly.type
_entity_poly.pdbx_seq_one_letter_code
_entity_poly.pdbx_strand_id
1 'polypeptide(L)'
;MRRIVALGLVLAAASAGRAAAPPAERVAVIVVPASAPVFASPKAAHGLLVAGEGATVSRRSALASLLRGEMGNAVVDSGIPGGRPKISLSRQPAQTTFYVALPPPGRHHNVVRYPIAVVGSGYHGLLTSSATHLDGLIAISDVAPSVLDLRRGNRPPIRSRASSDPLGYLRSFDRRLAHAHDSRTGAVLALVGLMVGLGLLALATGSRALGRAAFLAAPSCLVISLILSAFGVTSLTETVVGLALGSAALALAGGAFLRPRLPLALGLTALFVFIFAVLWAEPSWNSLAALGARPDGGGRFYGVNNQIATLLLSPALVLGALAGSGLLLAVIALLISAGVGVSAVGANGGALIAYLVGFLALGFLLRETRPSAVRAGAGIAIAAVVALALVGIDAALGGSSHVTHAVGGGPGSLAGHFGHRLHLTAAAIGSTWNAALLFSLSTLVLAYLAWRRPRFAVLDALLLALVVLVLVSDTPTEITGLGVLSAIVLRVWLERSGERLTPLD
;
A
#
# COMPACT_ATOMS: atom_id res chain seq x y z
N MET A 1 26.77 -0.74 -41.21
CA MET A 1 25.83 -0.32 -40.14
C MET A 1 24.96 0.89 -40.50
N ARG A 2 25.50 2.04 -40.93
CA ARG A 2 24.68 3.24 -41.26
C ARG A 2 23.65 3.06 -42.39
N ARG A 3 23.88 2.18 -43.38
CA ARG A 3 22.93 1.89 -44.47
C ARG A 3 21.77 0.95 -44.07
N ILE A 4 21.93 0.16 -43.01
CA ILE A 4 20.87 -0.75 -42.51
C ILE A 4 19.87 0.02 -41.63
N VAL A 5 20.36 1.00 -40.87
CA VAL A 5 19.50 1.90 -40.07
C VAL A 5 18.67 2.83 -40.96
N ALA A 6 19.23 3.31 -42.07
CA ALA A 6 18.50 4.15 -43.03
C ALA A 6 17.38 3.38 -43.78
N LEU A 7 17.60 2.11 -44.13
CA LEU A 7 16.59 1.28 -44.78
C LEU A 7 15.43 0.91 -43.82
N GLY A 8 15.74 0.72 -42.53
CA GLY A 8 14.73 0.49 -41.48
C GLY A 8 13.83 1.71 -41.21
N LEU A 9 14.37 2.93 -41.32
CA LEU A 9 13.60 4.17 -41.16
C LEU A 9 12.67 4.46 -42.35
N VAL A 10 13.08 4.11 -43.57
CA VAL A 10 12.25 4.30 -44.77
C VAL A 10 11.13 3.25 -44.87
N LEU A 11 11.38 2.01 -44.45
CA LEU A 11 10.35 0.96 -44.37
C LEU A 11 9.35 1.18 -43.23
N ALA A 12 9.74 1.84 -42.13
CA ALA A 12 8.82 2.27 -41.06
C ALA A 12 7.95 3.47 -41.47
N ALA A 13 8.44 4.34 -42.36
CA ALA A 13 7.66 5.46 -42.89
C ALA A 13 6.67 5.04 -43.99
N ALA A 14 6.96 3.97 -44.73
CA ALA A 14 6.10 3.46 -45.81
C ALA A 14 4.96 2.53 -45.35
N SER A 15 5.03 1.97 -44.13
CA SER A 15 3.97 1.15 -43.53
C SER A 15 3.02 1.94 -42.61
N ALA A 16 3.24 3.25 -42.46
CA ALA A 16 2.30 4.18 -41.84
C ALA A 16 1.15 4.50 -42.82
N GLY A 17 0.40 3.46 -43.22
CA GLY A 17 -0.94 3.68 -43.73
C GLY A 17 -1.69 4.50 -42.68
N ARG A 18 -2.22 5.67 -43.07
CA ARG A 18 -3.18 6.42 -42.26
C ARG A 18 -4.38 5.53 -42.03
N ALA A 19 -4.34 4.71 -40.98
CA ALA A 19 -5.53 4.14 -40.40
C ALA A 19 -6.40 5.33 -40.01
N ALA A 20 -7.57 5.44 -40.64
CA ALA A 20 -8.57 6.38 -40.19
C ALA A 20 -8.77 6.15 -38.68
N ALA A 21 -8.60 7.19 -37.88
CA ALA A 21 -8.85 7.11 -36.45
C ALA A 21 -10.24 6.49 -36.26
N PRO A 22 -10.40 5.44 -35.43
CA PRO A 22 -11.72 4.90 -35.16
C PRO A 22 -12.63 6.05 -34.71
N PRO A 23 -13.90 6.07 -35.14
CA PRO A 23 -14.81 7.17 -34.80
C PRO A 23 -14.81 7.35 -33.28
N ALA A 24 -14.59 8.59 -32.84
CA ALA A 24 -14.56 8.95 -31.43
C ALA A 24 -15.86 8.49 -30.77
N GLU A 25 -15.76 7.58 -29.80
CA GLU A 25 -16.92 7.08 -29.10
C GLU A 25 -17.59 8.23 -28.36
N ARG A 26 -18.91 8.39 -28.55
CA ARG A 26 -19.67 9.39 -27.79
C ARG A 26 -19.88 8.86 -26.39
N VAL A 27 -19.09 9.40 -25.45
CA VAL A 27 -19.14 9.02 -24.03
C VAL A 27 -19.73 10.14 -23.18
N ALA A 28 -20.75 9.80 -22.40
CA ALA A 28 -21.43 10.68 -21.44
C ALA A 28 -21.14 10.27 -19.99
N VAL A 29 -21.13 11.26 -19.09
CA VAL A 29 -21.09 11.04 -17.63
C VAL A 29 -22.27 11.77 -17.01
N ILE A 30 -23.12 11.06 -16.29
CA ILE A 30 -24.34 11.59 -15.68
C ILE A 30 -24.34 11.26 -14.20
N VAL A 31 -24.53 12.29 -13.38
CA VAL A 31 -24.71 12.13 -11.94
C VAL A 31 -26.19 11.94 -11.66
N VAL A 32 -26.56 10.84 -11.04
CA VAL A 32 -27.95 10.47 -10.72
C VAL A 32 -28.10 10.09 -9.24
N PRO A 33 -29.31 10.15 -8.66
CA PRO A 33 -29.56 9.64 -7.32
C PRO A 33 -29.24 8.13 -7.22
N ALA A 34 -28.79 7.65 -6.06
CA ALA A 34 -28.49 6.23 -5.85
C ALA A 34 -29.71 5.30 -6.04
N SER A 35 -30.93 5.84 -5.98
CA SER A 35 -32.19 5.13 -6.26
C SER A 35 -32.52 5.01 -7.76
N ALA A 36 -31.68 5.55 -8.66
CA ALA A 36 -31.95 5.52 -10.08
C ALA A 36 -32.03 4.07 -10.61
N PRO A 37 -32.99 3.75 -11.50
CA PRO A 37 -33.24 2.38 -11.96
C PRO A 37 -32.06 1.78 -12.75
N VAL A 38 -31.15 2.61 -13.26
CA VAL A 38 -29.95 2.16 -13.96
C VAL A 38 -29.05 1.29 -13.09
N PHE A 39 -29.02 1.50 -11.78
CA PHE A 39 -28.23 0.70 -10.84
C PHE A 39 -28.81 -0.68 -10.54
N ALA A 40 -29.99 -0.99 -11.08
CA ALA A 40 -30.61 -2.31 -11.05
C ALA A 40 -30.83 -2.88 -12.47
N SER A 41 -30.30 -2.21 -13.51
CA SER A 41 -30.61 -2.57 -14.88
C SER A 41 -29.73 -3.73 -15.37
N PRO A 42 -30.28 -4.85 -15.88
CA PRO A 42 -29.48 -5.94 -16.41
C PRO A 42 -28.67 -5.57 -17.66
N LYS A 43 -28.98 -4.41 -18.28
CA LYS A 43 -28.27 -3.90 -19.46
C LYS A 43 -26.98 -3.15 -19.11
N ALA A 44 -26.71 -2.91 -17.83
CA ALA A 44 -25.52 -2.19 -17.37
C ALA A 44 -24.45 -3.14 -16.80
N ALA A 45 -23.19 -2.70 -16.83
CA ALA A 45 -22.16 -3.19 -15.93
C ALA A 45 -22.21 -2.39 -14.62
N HIS A 46 -22.06 -3.07 -13.47
CA HIS A 46 -22.27 -2.49 -12.14
C HIS A 46 -21.00 -2.50 -11.30
N GLY A 47 -20.84 -1.50 -10.44
CA GLY A 47 -19.78 -1.43 -9.45
C GLY A 47 -20.12 -0.52 -8.28
N LEU A 48 -19.19 -0.49 -7.34
CA LEU A 48 -19.18 0.34 -6.14
C LEU A 48 -18.06 1.37 -6.29
N LEU A 49 -18.39 2.62 -6.03
CA LEU A 49 -17.55 3.78 -6.22
C LEU A 49 -17.00 4.24 -4.87
N VAL A 50 -15.68 4.39 -4.80
CA VAL A 50 -15.00 5.09 -3.71
C VAL A 50 -14.84 6.56 -4.10
N ALA A 51 -15.52 7.44 -3.38
CA ALA A 51 -15.76 8.82 -3.78
C ALA A 51 -14.65 9.82 -3.38
N GLY A 52 -13.69 9.41 -2.55
CA GLY A 52 -12.60 10.25 -2.09
C GLY A 52 -11.59 9.49 -1.24
N GLU A 53 -10.55 10.20 -0.79
CA GLU A 53 -9.48 9.66 0.03
C GLU A 53 -9.50 10.28 1.44
N GLY A 54 -9.24 9.46 2.46
CA GLY A 54 -9.18 9.88 3.87
C GLY A 54 -10.48 9.58 4.63
N ALA A 55 -10.61 10.14 5.83
CA ALA A 55 -11.70 9.79 6.77
C ALA A 55 -13.08 10.37 6.39
N THR A 56 -13.12 11.47 5.63
CA THR A 56 -14.39 12.12 5.26
C THR A 56 -14.46 12.47 3.80
N VAL A 57 -15.65 12.42 3.21
CA VAL A 57 -15.91 12.82 1.84
C VAL A 57 -17.09 13.80 1.78
N SER A 58 -17.11 14.67 0.78
CA SER A 58 -18.22 15.58 0.51
C SER A 58 -18.66 15.46 -0.94
N ARG A 59 -19.90 15.84 -1.25
CA ARG A 59 -20.37 15.90 -2.64
C ARG A 59 -19.49 16.81 -3.51
N ARG A 60 -19.00 17.92 -2.94
CA ARG A 60 -18.15 18.89 -3.65
C ARG A 60 -16.80 18.29 -4.00
N SER A 61 -16.13 17.65 -3.04
CA SER A 61 -14.85 16.98 -3.30
C SER A 61 -15.01 15.82 -4.26
N ALA A 62 -16.02 14.97 -4.08
CA ALA A 62 -16.29 13.85 -4.98
C ALA A 62 -16.56 14.31 -6.43
N LEU A 63 -17.35 15.38 -6.61
CA LEU A 63 -17.58 15.95 -7.93
C LEU A 63 -16.27 16.50 -8.55
N ALA A 64 -15.43 17.17 -7.76
CA ALA A 64 -14.14 17.64 -8.25
C ALA A 64 -13.24 16.47 -8.68
N SER A 65 -13.16 15.40 -7.87
CA SER A 65 -12.42 14.17 -8.19
C SER A 65 -12.92 13.50 -9.46
N LEU A 66 -14.25 13.40 -9.62
CA LEU A 66 -14.90 12.86 -10.82
C LEU A 66 -14.49 13.64 -12.08
N LEU A 67 -14.50 14.97 -12.02
CA LEU A 67 -14.23 15.81 -13.19
C LEU A 67 -12.75 15.93 -13.51
N ARG A 68 -11.88 15.88 -12.50
CA ARG A 68 -10.42 16.06 -12.63
C ARG A 68 -9.68 14.72 -12.81
N GLY A 69 -10.32 13.60 -12.50
CA GLY A 69 -9.71 12.27 -12.60
C GLY A 69 -8.59 12.04 -11.60
N GLU A 70 -8.69 12.64 -10.42
CA GLU A 70 -7.68 12.60 -9.35
C GLU A 70 -8.39 12.44 -8.01
N MET A 71 -7.80 11.68 -7.08
CA MET A 71 -8.34 11.55 -5.73
C MET A 71 -7.90 12.74 -4.89
N GLY A 72 -8.84 13.39 -4.21
CA GLY A 72 -8.53 14.41 -3.22
C GLY A 72 -8.51 13.81 -1.81
N ASN A 73 -7.44 14.10 -1.06
CA ASN A 73 -7.28 13.65 0.32
C ASN A 73 -7.98 14.62 1.29
N ALA A 74 -8.86 14.10 2.14
CA ALA A 74 -9.70 14.88 3.06
C ALA A 74 -8.94 15.81 4.02
N VAL A 75 -7.67 15.52 4.29
CA VAL A 75 -6.82 16.30 5.20
C VAL A 75 -6.31 17.59 4.54
N VAL A 76 -6.28 17.65 3.21
CA VAL A 76 -5.78 18.78 2.43
C VAL A 76 -6.89 19.37 1.57
N ASP A 77 -7.00 20.70 1.52
CA ASP A 77 -7.97 21.41 0.67
C ASP A 77 -9.42 20.89 0.75
N SER A 78 -9.83 20.40 1.93
CA SER A 78 -11.13 19.77 2.16
C SER A 78 -11.44 18.60 1.20
N GLY A 79 -10.41 17.90 0.73
CA GLY A 79 -10.51 16.78 -0.20
C GLY A 79 -10.73 17.18 -1.66
N ILE A 80 -10.53 18.45 -2.03
CA ILE A 80 -10.63 18.88 -3.44
C ILE A 80 -9.28 18.66 -4.12
N PRO A 81 -9.16 17.74 -5.09
CA PRO A 81 -7.89 17.50 -5.78
C PRO A 81 -7.47 18.72 -6.59
N GLY A 82 -6.16 18.88 -6.84
CA GLY A 82 -5.64 19.98 -7.68
C GLY A 82 -6.05 19.88 -9.16
N GLY A 83 -5.56 20.81 -9.97
CA GLY A 83 -5.70 20.75 -11.43
C GLY A 83 -7.06 21.23 -11.98
N ARG A 84 -7.16 21.22 -13.32
CA ARG A 84 -8.36 21.64 -14.07
C ARG A 84 -9.27 20.45 -14.38
N PRO A 85 -10.60 20.65 -14.47
CA PRO A 85 -11.51 19.62 -14.97
C PRO A 85 -11.07 19.06 -16.32
N LYS A 86 -10.99 17.73 -16.43
CA LYS A 86 -10.63 16.99 -17.65
C LYS A 86 -11.87 16.59 -18.47
N ILE A 87 -13.02 16.45 -17.80
CA ILE A 87 -14.31 16.14 -18.41
C ILE A 87 -15.42 17.08 -17.89
N SER A 88 -16.57 17.03 -18.54
CA SER A 88 -17.80 17.74 -18.14
C SER A 88 -18.97 16.76 -18.01
N LEU A 89 -19.91 17.05 -17.11
CA LEU A 89 -21.14 16.28 -17.00
C LEU A 89 -22.03 16.48 -18.23
N SER A 90 -22.73 15.42 -18.61
CA SER A 90 -23.70 15.40 -19.70
C SER A 90 -25.12 15.47 -19.15
N ARG A 91 -26.04 16.08 -19.91
CA ARG A 91 -27.47 16.12 -19.58
C ARG A 91 -28.26 14.96 -20.19
N GLN A 92 -27.72 14.35 -21.24
CA GLN A 92 -28.35 13.25 -21.97
C GLN A 92 -27.38 12.07 -22.11
N PRO A 93 -27.90 10.82 -22.14
CA PRO A 93 -27.10 9.64 -22.41
C PRO A 93 -26.45 9.68 -23.79
N ALA A 94 -25.31 9.00 -23.92
CA ALA A 94 -24.63 8.75 -25.18
C ALA A 94 -24.49 7.23 -25.43
N GLN A 95 -23.74 6.84 -26.46
CA GLN A 95 -23.53 5.43 -26.82
C GLN A 95 -22.97 4.63 -25.64
N THR A 96 -21.97 5.19 -24.96
CA THR A 96 -21.51 4.71 -23.66
C THR A 96 -21.74 5.78 -22.62
N THR A 97 -22.41 5.43 -21.53
CA THR A 97 -22.80 6.36 -20.47
C THR A 97 -22.40 5.82 -19.12
N PHE A 98 -21.61 6.60 -18.39
CA PHE A 98 -21.27 6.39 -16.98
C PHE A 98 -22.31 7.07 -16.11
N TYR A 99 -23.07 6.28 -15.36
CA TYR A 99 -24.00 6.75 -14.34
C TYR A 99 -23.33 6.64 -12.98
N VAL A 100 -23.26 7.76 -12.26
CA VAL A 100 -22.51 7.87 -11.01
C VAL A 100 -23.41 8.44 -9.94
N ALA A 101 -23.53 7.76 -8.80
CA ALA A 101 -24.08 8.37 -7.59
C ALA A 101 -22.96 9.03 -6.78
N LEU A 102 -23.24 10.24 -6.29
CA LEU A 102 -22.31 10.99 -5.43
C LEU A 102 -22.86 11.08 -4.01
N PRO A 103 -21.98 11.34 -3.02
CA PRO A 103 -22.41 11.66 -1.66
C PRO A 103 -23.55 12.70 -1.62
N PRO A 104 -24.45 12.62 -0.63
CA PRO A 104 -25.37 13.70 -0.32
C PRO A 104 -24.62 15.00 0.01
N PRO A 105 -25.29 16.17 -0.04
CA PRO A 105 -24.72 17.41 0.49
C PRO A 105 -24.18 17.24 1.92
N GLY A 106 -23.14 17.98 2.27
CA GLY A 106 -22.46 17.88 3.57
C GLY A 106 -21.19 17.03 3.56
N ARG A 107 -20.61 16.85 4.75
CA ARG A 107 -19.44 16.00 5.00
C ARG A 107 -19.90 14.69 5.62
N HIS A 108 -19.42 13.57 5.10
CA HIS A 108 -19.81 12.23 5.49
C HIS A 108 -18.58 11.39 5.79
N HIS A 109 -18.71 10.36 6.62
CA HIS A 109 -17.66 9.37 6.82
C HIS A 109 -17.40 8.64 5.50
N ASN A 110 -16.15 8.60 5.06
CA ASN A 110 -15.72 7.96 3.81
C ASN A 110 -15.57 6.44 3.95
N VAL A 111 -16.64 5.79 4.42
CA VAL A 111 -16.75 4.32 4.48
C VAL A 111 -17.91 3.83 3.63
N VAL A 112 -18.77 4.72 3.15
CA VAL A 112 -19.91 4.38 2.29
C VAL A 112 -19.45 4.36 0.83
N ARG A 113 -19.76 3.26 0.14
CA ARG A 113 -19.53 3.14 -1.30
C ARG A 113 -20.79 3.53 -2.05
N TYR A 114 -20.63 4.20 -3.18
CA TYR A 114 -21.76 4.70 -3.98
C TYR A 114 -21.93 3.88 -5.25
N PRO A 115 -23.15 3.67 -5.76
CA PRO A 115 -23.30 2.88 -6.98
C PRO A 115 -22.75 3.62 -8.21
N ILE A 116 -22.09 2.85 -9.08
CA ILE A 116 -21.69 3.25 -10.43
C ILE A 116 -22.18 2.20 -11.43
N ALA A 117 -22.69 2.65 -12.56
CA ALA A 117 -23.13 1.79 -13.65
C ALA A 117 -22.63 2.33 -14.99
N VAL A 118 -22.25 1.45 -15.91
CA VAL A 118 -21.90 1.82 -17.28
C VAL A 118 -22.83 1.09 -18.24
N VAL A 119 -23.48 1.86 -19.10
CA VAL A 119 -24.34 1.34 -20.18
C VAL A 119 -23.66 1.65 -21.50
N GLY A 120 -23.37 0.62 -22.30
CA GLY A 120 -22.70 0.77 -23.59
C GLY A 120 -22.27 -0.58 -24.17
N SER A 121 -21.86 -0.59 -25.43
CA SER A 121 -21.35 -1.80 -26.07
C SER A 121 -20.09 -2.31 -25.36
N GLY A 122 -20.11 -3.55 -24.90
CA GLY A 122 -18.98 -4.16 -24.18
C GLY A 122 -18.96 -3.91 -22.67
N TYR A 123 -20.00 -3.28 -22.10
CA TYR A 123 -20.18 -3.12 -20.66
C TYR A 123 -21.35 -3.95 -20.15
N HIS A 124 -21.05 -5.14 -19.61
CA HIS A 124 -22.04 -6.02 -18.98
C HIS A 124 -21.49 -6.68 -17.72
N GLY A 125 -22.35 -7.03 -16.78
CA GLY A 125 -21.96 -7.75 -15.55
C GLY A 125 -21.32 -6.83 -14.50
N LEU A 126 -20.09 -7.12 -14.11
CA LEU A 126 -19.34 -6.39 -13.08
C LEU A 126 -18.33 -5.44 -13.72
N LEU A 127 -18.24 -4.22 -13.18
CA LEU A 127 -17.16 -3.29 -13.50
C LEU A 127 -15.86 -3.74 -12.85
N THR A 128 -14.74 -3.54 -13.55
CA THR A 128 -13.39 -3.79 -13.03
C THR A 128 -12.53 -2.55 -13.26
N SER A 129 -11.55 -2.32 -12.38
CA SER A 129 -10.57 -1.25 -12.55
C SER A 129 -9.15 -1.79 -12.45
N SER A 130 -8.30 -1.37 -13.38
CA SER A 130 -6.86 -1.62 -13.32
C SER A 130 -6.16 -0.89 -12.16
N ALA A 131 -6.78 0.09 -11.53
CA ALA A 131 -6.20 0.81 -10.39
C ALA A 131 -6.55 0.16 -9.05
N THR A 132 -7.75 -0.43 -8.93
CA THR A 132 -8.20 -1.05 -7.69
C THR A 132 -7.79 -2.50 -7.56
N HIS A 133 -7.65 -3.23 -8.69
CA HIS A 133 -7.44 -4.68 -8.71
C HIS A 133 -8.52 -5.48 -7.97
N LEU A 134 -9.68 -4.86 -7.72
CA LEU A 134 -10.80 -5.44 -7.01
C LEU A 134 -12.03 -5.39 -7.91
N ASP A 135 -12.51 -6.56 -8.29
CA ASP A 135 -13.72 -6.68 -9.10
C ASP A 135 -14.90 -6.01 -8.39
N GLY A 136 -15.62 -5.17 -9.13
CA GLY A 136 -16.74 -4.41 -8.59
C GLY A 136 -16.37 -3.17 -7.80
N LEU A 137 -15.09 -2.85 -7.54
CA LEU A 137 -14.69 -1.62 -6.85
C LEU A 137 -13.99 -0.65 -7.81
N ILE A 138 -14.47 0.59 -7.86
CA ILE A 138 -14.01 1.62 -8.78
C ILE A 138 -13.60 2.87 -8.00
N ALA A 139 -12.40 3.38 -8.25
CA ALA A 139 -12.00 4.69 -7.75
C ALA A 139 -12.67 5.78 -8.60
N ILE A 140 -13.22 6.81 -7.97
CA ILE A 140 -13.84 7.93 -8.71
C ILE A 140 -12.86 8.63 -9.65
N SER A 141 -11.56 8.60 -9.32
CA SER A 141 -10.48 9.12 -10.17
C SER A 141 -10.36 8.41 -11.52
N ASP A 142 -10.83 7.16 -11.64
CA ASP A 142 -10.68 6.38 -12.87
C ASP A 142 -11.73 6.72 -13.94
N VAL A 143 -12.80 7.43 -13.56
CA VAL A 143 -13.90 7.75 -14.48
C VAL A 143 -13.45 8.73 -15.57
N ALA A 144 -12.80 9.84 -15.23
CA ALA A 144 -12.37 10.81 -16.24
C ALA A 144 -11.33 10.26 -17.21
N PRO A 145 -10.26 9.55 -16.77
CA PRO A 145 -9.33 8.87 -17.67
C PRO A 145 -10.04 7.86 -18.57
N SER A 146 -10.96 7.04 -18.04
CA SER A 146 -11.71 6.07 -18.86
C SER A 146 -12.55 6.74 -19.94
N VAL A 147 -13.20 7.85 -19.63
CA VAL A 147 -13.98 8.64 -20.60
C VAL A 147 -13.07 9.22 -21.69
N LEU A 148 -11.89 9.72 -21.32
CA LEU A 148 -10.93 10.25 -22.28
C LEU A 148 -10.35 9.16 -23.19
N ASP A 149 -10.03 8.00 -22.64
CA ASP A 149 -9.48 6.89 -23.40
C ASP A 149 -10.51 6.31 -24.38
N LEU A 150 -11.75 6.10 -23.95
CA LEU A 150 -12.83 5.68 -24.85
C LEU A 150 -13.05 6.66 -26.01
N ARG A 151 -13.07 7.98 -25.72
CA ARG A 151 -13.19 9.02 -26.76
C ARG A 151 -12.04 9.00 -27.78
N ARG A 152 -10.86 8.52 -27.37
CA ARG A 152 -9.66 8.39 -28.21
C ARG A 152 -9.55 7.02 -28.88
N GLY A 153 -10.47 6.09 -28.60
CA GLY A 153 -10.36 4.70 -29.05
C GLY A 153 -9.26 3.91 -28.34
N ASN A 154 -8.77 4.40 -27.19
CA ASN A 154 -7.80 3.72 -26.35
C ASN A 154 -8.50 2.75 -25.39
N ARG A 155 -7.72 1.86 -24.79
CA ARG A 155 -8.21 0.90 -23.79
C ARG A 155 -8.41 1.62 -22.45
N PRO A 156 -9.64 1.73 -21.91
CA PRO A 156 -9.89 2.46 -20.67
C PRO A 156 -9.45 1.68 -19.41
N PRO A 157 -9.14 2.40 -18.30
CA PRO A 157 -8.93 1.80 -16.99
C PRO A 157 -10.14 1.02 -16.45
N ILE A 158 -11.36 1.59 -16.59
CA ILE A 158 -12.61 0.94 -16.17
C ILE A 158 -13.10 0.04 -17.29
N ARG A 159 -13.22 -1.26 -17.00
CA ARG A 159 -13.71 -2.29 -17.92
C ARG A 159 -14.87 -3.05 -17.31
N SER A 160 -15.34 -4.08 -18.01
CA SER A 160 -16.36 -4.98 -17.50
C SER A 160 -15.95 -6.45 -17.63
N ARG A 161 -16.58 -7.29 -16.81
CA ARG A 161 -16.44 -8.75 -16.78
C ARG A 161 -17.83 -9.35 -16.67
N ALA A 162 -18.07 -10.44 -17.39
CA ALA A 162 -19.30 -11.21 -17.25
C ALA A 162 -19.47 -11.75 -15.82
N SER A 163 -20.68 -11.54 -15.28
CA SER A 163 -21.11 -12.07 -13.99
C SER A 163 -22.59 -12.43 -14.08
N SER A 164 -22.98 -13.58 -13.53
CA SER A 164 -24.37 -14.06 -13.52
C SER A 164 -25.23 -13.30 -12.51
N ASP A 165 -24.63 -12.86 -11.40
CA ASP A 165 -25.30 -12.07 -10.36
C ASP A 165 -24.39 -10.92 -9.88
N PRO A 166 -24.23 -9.85 -10.69
CA PRO A 166 -23.39 -8.73 -10.31
C PRO A 166 -23.89 -8.03 -9.04
N LEU A 167 -25.21 -7.89 -8.87
CA LEU A 167 -25.78 -7.15 -7.73
C LEU A 167 -25.70 -7.93 -6.42
N GLY A 168 -25.90 -9.25 -6.43
CA GLY A 168 -25.65 -10.10 -5.27
C GLY A 168 -24.18 -10.13 -4.88
N TYR A 169 -23.27 -10.23 -5.88
CA TYR A 169 -21.83 -10.12 -5.64
C TYR A 169 -21.47 -8.80 -4.97
N LEU A 170 -21.89 -7.65 -5.52
CA LEU A 170 -21.57 -6.33 -4.96
C LEU A 170 -22.11 -6.16 -3.54
N ARG A 171 -23.32 -6.64 -3.24
CA ARG A 171 -23.87 -6.61 -1.86
C ARG A 171 -23.06 -7.45 -0.89
N SER A 172 -22.61 -8.63 -1.31
CA SER A 172 -21.74 -9.48 -0.49
C SER A 172 -20.39 -8.82 -0.26
N PHE A 173 -19.78 -8.30 -1.33
CA PHE A 173 -18.49 -7.64 -1.29
C PHE A 173 -18.50 -6.36 -0.45
N ASP A 174 -19.54 -5.54 -0.57
CA ASP A 174 -19.72 -4.32 0.24
C ASP A 174 -19.84 -4.63 1.73
N ARG A 175 -20.59 -5.68 2.09
CA ARG A 175 -20.67 -6.16 3.48
C ARG A 175 -19.31 -6.63 3.99
N ARG A 176 -18.54 -7.38 3.18
CA ARG A 176 -17.18 -7.81 3.55
C ARG A 176 -16.26 -6.63 3.80
N LEU A 177 -16.31 -5.59 2.96
CA LEU A 177 -15.56 -4.35 3.17
C LEU A 177 -15.94 -3.64 4.48
N ALA A 178 -17.24 -3.53 4.77
CA ALA A 178 -17.72 -2.94 6.02
C ALA A 178 -17.24 -3.74 7.24
N HIS A 179 -17.41 -5.06 7.23
CA HIS A 179 -16.96 -5.93 8.31
C HIS A 179 -15.43 -5.88 8.52
N ALA A 180 -14.65 -5.84 7.45
CA ALA A 180 -13.21 -5.66 7.53
C ALA A 180 -12.84 -4.30 8.16
N HIS A 181 -13.54 -3.23 7.78
CA HIS A 181 -13.38 -1.91 8.39
C HIS A 181 -13.68 -1.94 9.90
N ASP A 182 -14.85 -2.47 10.28
CA ASP A 182 -15.30 -2.53 11.67
C ASP A 182 -14.35 -3.35 12.55
N SER A 183 -13.72 -4.38 11.98
CA SER A 183 -12.77 -5.24 12.70
C SER A 183 -11.39 -4.62 12.92
N ARG A 184 -11.04 -3.53 12.22
CA ARG A 184 -9.68 -2.95 12.26
C ARG A 184 -9.27 -2.52 13.65
N THR A 185 -10.13 -1.83 14.38
CA THR A 185 -9.80 -1.34 15.72
C THR A 185 -9.49 -2.51 16.65
N GLY A 186 -10.35 -3.54 16.66
CA GLY A 186 -10.11 -4.75 17.45
C GLY A 186 -8.84 -5.49 17.01
N ALA A 187 -8.57 -5.55 15.71
CA ALA A 187 -7.38 -6.18 15.17
C ALA A 187 -6.07 -5.44 15.55
N VAL A 188 -6.08 -4.11 15.51
CA VAL A 188 -4.95 -3.29 15.98
C VAL A 188 -4.76 -3.45 17.49
N LEU A 189 -5.85 -3.47 18.28
CA LEU A 189 -5.76 -3.74 19.72
C LEU A 189 -5.19 -5.13 20.02
N ALA A 190 -5.58 -6.16 19.27
CA ALA A 190 -5.02 -7.51 19.39
C ALA A 190 -3.51 -7.51 19.05
N LEU A 191 -3.13 -6.87 17.95
CA LEU A 191 -1.72 -6.71 17.55
C LEU A 191 -0.89 -6.02 18.64
N VAL A 192 -1.34 -4.86 19.11
CA VAL A 192 -0.65 -4.08 20.15
C VAL A 192 -0.60 -4.87 21.46
N GLY A 193 -1.72 -5.47 21.86
CA GLY A 193 -1.84 -6.29 23.06
C GLY A 193 -0.90 -7.49 23.05
N LEU A 194 -0.73 -8.17 21.91
CA LEU A 194 0.21 -9.28 21.77
C LEU A 194 1.67 -8.81 21.85
N MET A 195 2.03 -7.74 21.13
CA MET A 195 3.39 -7.18 21.17
C MET A 195 3.78 -6.74 22.58
N VAL A 196 2.89 -6.00 23.25
CA VAL A 196 3.10 -5.50 24.61
C VAL A 196 3.06 -6.63 25.62
N GLY A 197 2.03 -7.48 25.59
CA GLY A 197 1.84 -8.57 26.54
C GLY A 197 2.99 -9.57 26.52
N LEU A 198 3.37 -10.07 25.33
CA LEU A 198 4.51 -10.97 25.19
C LEU A 198 5.83 -10.28 25.54
N GLY A 199 5.99 -8.99 25.20
CA GLY A 199 7.18 -8.21 25.55
C GLY A 199 7.33 -8.02 27.06
N LEU A 200 6.26 -7.68 27.77
CA LEU A 200 6.24 -7.55 29.23
C LEU A 200 6.50 -8.89 29.92
N LEU A 201 5.87 -9.98 29.43
CA LEU A 201 6.15 -11.32 29.93
C LEU A 201 7.61 -11.73 29.70
N ALA A 202 8.19 -11.39 28.55
CA ALA A 202 9.61 -11.62 28.28
C ALA A 202 10.51 -10.83 29.25
N LEU A 203 10.15 -9.59 29.59
CA LEU A 203 10.88 -8.78 30.56
C LEU A 203 10.78 -9.32 31.98
N ALA A 204 9.58 -9.76 32.40
CA ALA A 204 9.34 -10.29 33.73
C ALA A 204 9.99 -11.67 33.96
N THR A 205 9.95 -12.55 32.96
CA THR A 205 10.47 -13.92 33.06
C THR A 205 11.91 -14.07 32.60
N GLY A 206 12.44 -13.11 31.84
CA GLY A 206 13.74 -13.25 31.17
C GLY A 206 13.75 -14.26 30.01
N SER A 207 12.58 -14.76 29.57
CA SER A 207 12.50 -15.80 28.55
C SER A 207 12.86 -15.29 27.15
N ARG A 208 13.87 -15.93 26.55
CA ARG A 208 14.29 -15.66 25.15
C ARG A 208 13.22 -16.02 24.14
N ALA A 209 12.50 -17.11 24.38
CA ALA A 209 11.41 -17.56 23.51
C ALA A 209 10.26 -16.55 23.49
N LEU A 210 9.92 -15.97 24.66
CA LEU A 210 8.90 -14.92 24.73
C LEU A 210 9.37 -13.62 24.08
N GLY A 211 10.65 -13.26 24.19
CA GLY A 211 11.21 -12.11 23.47
C GLY A 211 11.08 -12.27 21.95
N ARG A 212 11.42 -13.45 21.40
CA ARG A 212 11.20 -13.77 19.98
C ARG A 212 9.73 -13.80 19.61
N ALA A 213 8.88 -14.37 20.46
CA ALA A 213 7.44 -14.41 20.21
C ALA A 213 6.87 -12.99 20.14
N ALA A 214 7.27 -12.09 21.03
CA ALA A 214 6.89 -10.69 20.97
C ALA A 214 7.29 -10.07 19.62
N PHE A 215 8.53 -10.29 19.17
CA PHE A 215 9.02 -9.81 17.87
C PHE A 215 8.22 -10.36 16.69
N LEU A 216 7.87 -11.64 16.75
CA LEU A 216 7.09 -12.32 15.72
C LEU A 216 5.58 -12.04 15.81
N ALA A 217 5.09 -11.34 16.84
CA ALA A 217 3.66 -11.05 16.99
C ALA A 217 3.11 -10.24 15.81
N ALA A 218 3.83 -9.19 15.38
CA ALA A 218 3.43 -8.37 14.24
C ALA A 218 3.31 -9.15 12.92
N PRO A 219 4.35 -9.87 12.45
CA PRO A 219 4.22 -10.66 11.23
C PRO A 219 3.21 -11.80 11.37
N SER A 220 3.06 -12.41 12.55
CA SER A 220 2.02 -13.41 12.80
C SER A 220 0.61 -12.83 12.62
N CYS A 221 0.36 -11.63 13.15
CA CYS A 221 -0.91 -10.93 12.95
C CYS A 221 -1.21 -10.66 11.47
N LEU A 222 -0.21 -10.27 10.68
CA LEU A 222 -0.40 -10.08 9.24
C LEU A 222 -0.76 -11.40 8.53
N VAL A 223 -0.03 -12.48 8.82
CA VAL A 223 -0.28 -13.80 8.22
C VAL A 223 -1.67 -14.31 8.59
N ILE A 224 -2.03 -14.28 9.88
CA ILE A 224 -3.34 -14.76 10.35
C ILE A 224 -4.46 -13.88 9.82
N SER A 225 -4.26 -12.56 9.72
CA SER A 225 -5.28 -11.69 9.13
C SER A 225 -5.54 -11.99 7.65
N LEU A 226 -4.50 -12.35 6.88
CA LEU A 226 -4.66 -12.79 5.49
C LEU A 226 -5.38 -14.14 5.41
N ILE A 227 -5.03 -15.09 6.28
CA ILE A 227 -5.66 -16.41 6.34
C ILE A 227 -7.16 -16.29 6.68
N LEU A 228 -7.52 -15.50 7.69
CA LEU A 228 -8.92 -15.27 8.06
C LEU A 228 -9.71 -14.64 6.90
N SER A 229 -9.09 -13.70 6.19
CA SER A 229 -9.71 -13.09 5.01
C SER A 229 -9.91 -14.07 3.86
N ALA A 230 -8.92 -14.96 3.64
CA ALA A 230 -8.97 -16.03 2.63
C ALA A 230 -10.12 -17.01 2.92
N PHE A 231 -10.33 -17.35 4.18
CA PHE A 231 -11.46 -18.19 4.63
C PHE A 231 -12.79 -17.45 4.70
N GLY A 232 -12.83 -16.15 4.36
CA GLY A 232 -14.06 -15.37 4.34
C GLY A 232 -14.65 -15.12 5.72
N VAL A 233 -13.83 -15.12 6.78
CA VAL A 233 -14.29 -14.78 8.13
C VAL A 233 -14.64 -13.29 8.17
N THR A 234 -15.91 -12.99 8.46
CA THR A 234 -16.43 -11.60 8.46
C THR A 234 -17.04 -11.17 9.78
N SER A 235 -17.34 -12.10 10.70
CA SER A 235 -17.84 -11.72 12.02
C SER A 235 -16.78 -10.96 12.78
N LEU A 236 -17.14 -9.83 13.39
CA LEU A 236 -16.23 -9.00 14.18
C LEU A 236 -15.53 -9.83 15.26
N THR A 237 -16.32 -10.58 16.04
CA THR A 237 -15.82 -11.39 17.15
C THR A 237 -14.92 -12.50 16.66
N GLU A 238 -15.32 -13.25 15.63
CA GLU A 238 -14.52 -14.34 15.08
C GLU A 238 -13.21 -13.83 14.48
N THR A 239 -13.25 -12.68 13.80
CA THR A 239 -12.06 -12.05 13.22
C THR A 239 -11.10 -11.62 14.31
N VAL A 240 -11.56 -10.91 15.34
CA VAL A 240 -10.68 -10.39 16.40
C VAL A 240 -10.15 -11.52 17.30
N VAL A 241 -11.02 -12.45 17.71
CA VAL A 241 -10.62 -13.59 18.56
C VAL A 241 -9.73 -14.56 17.77
N GLY A 242 -10.11 -14.91 16.54
CA GLY A 242 -9.32 -15.76 15.67
C GLY A 242 -7.95 -15.15 15.35
N LEU A 243 -7.91 -13.83 15.13
CA LEU A 243 -6.66 -13.11 14.95
C LEU A 243 -5.81 -13.15 16.22
N ALA A 244 -6.37 -12.81 17.38
CA ALA A 244 -5.63 -12.80 18.63
C ALA A 244 -5.07 -14.18 19.00
N LEU A 245 -5.90 -15.23 18.97
CA LEU A 245 -5.51 -16.59 19.32
C LEU A 245 -4.59 -17.22 18.28
N GLY A 246 -4.91 -17.11 17.00
CA GLY A 246 -4.09 -17.63 15.91
C GLY A 246 -2.72 -16.97 15.87
N SER A 247 -2.66 -15.65 16.06
CA SER A 247 -1.40 -14.91 16.05
C SER A 247 -0.58 -15.17 17.30
N ALA A 248 -1.22 -15.31 18.48
CA ALA A 248 -0.53 -15.74 19.70
C ALA A 248 0.09 -17.13 19.51
N ALA A 249 -0.67 -18.10 19.01
CA ALA A 249 -0.19 -19.45 18.76
C ALA A 249 0.99 -19.46 17.78
N LEU A 250 0.86 -18.75 16.64
CA LEU A 250 1.93 -18.67 15.64
C LEU A 250 3.17 -17.94 16.17
N ALA A 251 3.00 -16.85 16.91
CA ALA A 251 4.10 -16.11 17.52
C ALA A 251 4.82 -16.92 18.60
N LEU A 252 4.08 -17.62 19.47
CA LEU A 252 4.65 -18.49 20.51
C LEU A 252 5.37 -19.69 19.91
N ALA A 253 4.78 -20.35 18.90
CA ALA A 253 5.44 -21.41 18.16
C ALA A 253 6.72 -20.90 17.47
N GLY A 254 6.65 -19.75 16.80
CA GLY A 254 7.82 -19.09 16.23
C GLY A 254 8.89 -18.76 17.27
N GLY A 255 8.49 -18.24 18.42
CA GLY A 255 9.39 -17.96 19.54
C GLY A 255 10.07 -19.21 20.09
N ALA A 256 9.36 -20.34 20.14
CA ALA A 256 9.89 -21.62 20.60
C ALA A 256 10.84 -22.28 19.58
N PHE A 257 10.47 -22.30 18.29
CA PHE A 257 11.13 -23.10 17.25
C PHE A 257 12.09 -22.31 16.35
N LEU A 258 11.81 -21.04 16.05
CA LEU A 258 12.65 -20.21 15.17
C LEU A 258 13.81 -19.60 15.94
N ARG A 259 14.74 -20.46 16.33
CA ARG A 259 16.00 -20.04 16.94
C ARG A 259 16.78 -19.12 15.97
N PRO A 260 17.52 -18.13 16.48
CA PRO A 260 18.36 -17.26 15.66
C PRO A 260 19.33 -18.09 14.82
N ARG A 261 19.75 -17.56 13.66
CA ARG A 261 20.46 -18.23 12.56
C ARG A 261 19.48 -18.82 11.54
N LEU A 262 19.75 -20.04 11.06
CA LEU A 262 19.06 -20.63 9.92
C LEU A 262 17.54 -20.77 10.13
N PRO A 263 17.02 -21.28 11.27
CA PRO A 263 15.57 -21.44 11.44
C PRO A 263 14.82 -20.12 11.31
N LEU A 264 15.29 -19.07 12.01
CA LEU A 264 14.69 -17.74 11.90
C LEU A 264 14.85 -17.14 10.50
N ALA A 265 16.00 -17.31 9.84
CA ALA A 265 16.20 -16.82 8.47
C ALA A 265 15.22 -17.49 7.50
N LEU A 266 15.04 -18.81 7.60
CA LEU A 266 14.06 -19.56 6.79
C LEU A 266 12.62 -19.12 7.11
N GLY A 267 12.27 -18.96 8.39
CA GLY A 267 10.94 -18.51 8.80
C GLY A 267 10.60 -17.10 8.28
N LEU A 268 11.54 -16.16 8.36
CA LEU A 268 11.36 -14.81 7.83
C LEU A 268 11.35 -14.80 6.29
N THR A 269 12.16 -15.65 5.64
CA THR A 269 12.10 -15.80 4.17
C THR A 269 10.73 -16.33 3.75
N ALA A 270 10.23 -17.37 4.43
CA ALA A 270 8.90 -17.93 4.18
C ALA A 270 7.79 -16.91 4.40
N LEU A 271 7.90 -16.05 5.42
CA LEU A 271 6.98 -14.93 5.65
C LEU A 271 6.93 -13.98 4.44
N PHE A 272 8.07 -13.50 3.95
CA PHE A 272 8.11 -12.56 2.82
C PHE A 272 7.62 -13.23 1.52
N VAL A 273 8.03 -14.48 1.27
CA VAL A 273 7.55 -15.25 0.12
C VAL A 273 6.04 -15.42 0.18
N PHE A 274 5.48 -15.81 1.34
CA PHE A 274 4.04 -15.97 1.52
C PHE A 274 3.29 -14.65 1.28
N ILE A 275 3.71 -13.56 1.92
CA ILE A 275 3.04 -12.25 1.77
C ILE A 275 3.09 -11.78 0.32
N PHE A 276 4.26 -11.80 -0.33
CA PHE A 276 4.36 -11.34 -1.71
C PHE A 276 3.62 -12.26 -2.69
N ALA A 277 3.61 -13.58 -2.45
CA ALA A 277 2.82 -14.51 -3.25
C ALA A 277 1.31 -14.23 -3.12
N VAL A 278 0.80 -14.00 -1.91
CA VAL A 278 -0.60 -13.63 -1.69
C VAL A 278 -0.93 -12.30 -2.35
N LEU A 279 -0.10 -11.28 -2.17
CA LEU A 279 -0.32 -9.96 -2.76
C LEU A 279 -0.27 -9.97 -4.30
N TRP A 280 0.54 -10.85 -4.89
CA TRP A 280 0.61 -11.04 -6.34
C TRP A 280 -0.57 -11.84 -6.88
N ALA A 281 -0.86 -12.99 -6.26
CA ALA A 281 -1.82 -13.96 -6.80
C ALA A 281 -3.26 -13.62 -6.42
N GLU A 282 -3.48 -13.15 -5.19
CA GLU A 282 -4.82 -12.91 -4.65
C GLU A 282 -4.90 -11.60 -3.82
N PRO A 283 -4.79 -10.43 -4.47
CA PRO A 283 -4.81 -9.11 -3.81
C PRO A 283 -6.06 -8.86 -2.96
N SER A 284 -7.16 -9.56 -3.26
CA SER A 284 -8.44 -9.45 -2.55
C SER A 284 -8.32 -9.87 -1.08
N TRP A 285 -7.48 -10.85 -0.74
CA TRP A 285 -7.28 -11.30 0.64
C TRP A 285 -6.65 -10.22 1.50
N ASN A 286 -5.69 -9.48 0.94
CA ASN A 286 -5.10 -8.35 1.64
C ASN A 286 -6.05 -7.15 1.72
N SER A 287 -6.88 -6.94 0.71
CA SER A 287 -7.80 -5.80 0.68
C SER A 287 -8.99 -5.96 1.64
N LEU A 288 -9.34 -7.20 1.94
CA LEU A 288 -10.43 -7.58 2.83
C LEU A 288 -9.93 -8.08 4.20
N ALA A 289 -8.62 -8.02 4.46
CA ALA A 289 -8.05 -8.36 5.75
C ALA A 289 -8.25 -7.24 6.77
N ALA A 290 -8.50 -7.60 8.03
CA ALA A 290 -8.59 -6.63 9.12
C ALA A 290 -7.28 -5.86 9.33
N LEU A 291 -6.13 -6.51 9.13
CA LEU A 291 -4.80 -5.90 9.02
C LEU A 291 -4.31 -5.99 7.58
N GLY A 292 -4.93 -5.19 6.70
CA GLY A 292 -4.74 -5.25 5.27
C GLY A 292 -4.68 -3.87 4.60
N ALA A 293 -4.87 -3.84 3.28
CA ALA A 293 -5.10 -2.58 2.57
C ALA A 293 -6.40 -1.90 3.03
N ARG A 294 -6.53 -0.59 2.75
CA ARG A 294 -7.66 0.25 3.20
C ARG A 294 -8.45 0.80 2.00
N PRO A 295 -9.11 -0.08 1.21
CA PRO A 295 -9.81 0.32 -0.01
C PRO A 295 -11.01 1.23 0.24
N ASP A 296 -11.70 1.05 1.36
CA ASP A 296 -12.90 1.78 1.78
C ASP A 296 -12.68 3.29 1.90
N GLY A 297 -11.53 3.71 2.44
CA GLY A 297 -11.17 5.11 2.62
C GLY A 297 -10.41 5.72 1.43
N GLY A 298 -10.27 5.01 0.31
CA GLY A 298 -9.61 5.50 -0.91
C GLY A 298 -8.10 5.75 -0.82
N GLY A 299 -7.45 5.38 0.30
CA GLY A 299 -6.01 5.57 0.48
C GLY A 299 -5.17 4.57 -0.30
N ARG A 300 -5.46 3.27 -0.16
CA ARG A 300 -4.83 2.19 -0.94
C ARG A 300 -5.79 1.03 -1.11
N PHE A 301 -6.03 0.64 -2.36
CA PHE A 301 -6.99 -0.42 -2.68
C PHE A 301 -6.45 -1.83 -2.43
N TYR A 302 -5.16 -2.07 -2.69
CA TYR A 302 -4.47 -3.34 -2.48
C TYR A 302 -2.99 -3.11 -2.15
N GLY A 303 -2.24 -4.19 -1.89
CA GLY A 303 -0.79 -4.15 -1.66
C GLY A 303 -0.32 -3.67 -0.29
N VAL A 304 0.94 -3.23 -0.25
CA VAL A 304 1.64 -2.83 0.97
C VAL A 304 1.32 -1.37 1.32
N ASN A 305 0.42 -1.15 2.27
CA ASN A 305 0.21 0.18 2.85
C ASN A 305 1.31 0.54 3.86
N ASN A 306 1.28 1.78 4.38
CA ASN A 306 2.31 2.25 5.32
C ASN A 306 2.30 1.47 6.64
N GLN A 307 1.13 0.97 7.06
CA GLN A 307 0.98 0.11 8.24
C GLN A 307 1.75 -1.20 8.06
N ILE A 308 1.46 -1.92 6.98
CA ILE A 308 2.10 -3.20 6.64
C ILE A 308 3.61 -2.99 6.42
N ALA A 309 4.00 -1.94 5.68
CA ALA A 309 5.41 -1.58 5.49
C ALA A 309 6.13 -1.36 6.83
N THR A 310 5.52 -0.66 7.78
CA THR A 310 6.12 -0.41 9.10
C THR A 310 6.29 -1.71 9.89
N LEU A 311 5.28 -2.58 9.86
CA LEU A 311 5.29 -3.86 10.60
C LEU A 311 6.27 -4.89 10.01
N LEU A 312 6.51 -4.85 8.69
CA LEU A 312 7.46 -5.74 8.01
C LEU A 312 8.89 -5.20 7.98
N LEU A 313 9.12 -3.94 8.35
CA LEU A 313 10.44 -3.32 8.28
C LEU A 313 11.45 -3.98 9.25
N SER A 314 11.06 -4.24 10.50
CA SER A 314 11.97 -4.91 11.45
C SER A 314 12.23 -6.38 11.08
N PRO A 315 11.25 -7.21 10.68
CA PRO A 315 11.51 -8.52 10.06
C PRO A 315 12.48 -8.47 8.89
N ALA A 316 12.33 -7.50 7.97
CA ALA A 316 13.21 -7.37 6.81
C ALA A 316 14.67 -7.12 7.22
N LEU A 317 14.89 -6.18 8.15
CA LEU A 317 16.24 -5.84 8.60
C LEU A 317 16.87 -6.96 9.46
N VAL A 318 16.08 -7.69 10.25
CA VAL A 318 16.56 -8.88 10.97
C VAL A 318 16.98 -9.96 9.98
N LEU A 319 16.18 -10.23 8.94
CA LEU A 319 16.56 -11.19 7.89
C LEU A 319 17.84 -10.76 7.16
N GLY A 320 17.99 -9.47 6.85
CA GLY A 320 19.24 -8.92 6.32
C GLY A 320 20.43 -9.12 7.25
N ALA A 321 20.25 -8.89 8.56
CA ALA A 321 21.33 -9.05 9.54
C ALA A 321 21.78 -10.52 9.67
N LEU A 322 20.83 -11.46 9.60
CA LEU A 322 21.13 -12.89 9.60
C LEU A 322 21.94 -13.33 8.37
N ALA A 323 21.85 -12.60 7.26
CA ALA A 323 22.67 -12.81 6.07
C ALA A 323 24.08 -12.16 6.15
N GLY A 324 24.36 -11.41 7.21
CA GLY A 324 25.64 -10.73 7.43
C GLY A 324 25.84 -9.49 6.54
N SER A 325 27.09 -9.12 6.27
CA SER A 325 27.44 -7.87 5.55
C SER A 325 27.87 -8.08 4.09
N GLY A 326 27.76 -9.32 3.59
CA GLY A 326 28.21 -9.75 2.26
C GLY A 326 27.17 -9.59 1.16
N LEU A 327 27.36 -10.32 0.05
CA LEU A 327 26.48 -10.29 -1.13
C LEU A 327 25.03 -10.69 -0.79
N LEU A 328 24.84 -11.63 0.13
CA LEU A 328 23.52 -12.12 0.50
C LEU A 328 22.63 -11.02 1.10
N LEU A 329 23.21 -10.10 1.87
CA LEU A 329 22.49 -8.90 2.35
C LEU A 329 21.98 -8.05 1.19
N ALA A 330 22.81 -7.82 0.18
CA ALA A 330 22.43 -7.04 -0.99
C ALA A 330 21.32 -7.74 -1.79
N VAL A 331 21.38 -9.07 -1.93
CA VAL A 331 20.33 -9.87 -2.58
C VAL A 331 19.02 -9.77 -1.81
N ILE A 332 19.04 -9.96 -0.49
CA ILE A 332 17.84 -9.84 0.36
C ILE A 332 17.27 -8.43 0.30
N ALA A 333 18.14 -7.41 0.38
CA ALA A 333 17.75 -6.02 0.28
C ALA A 333 17.03 -5.74 -1.04
N LEU A 334 17.59 -6.23 -2.16
CA LEU A 334 17.01 -6.06 -3.49
C LEU A 334 15.65 -6.77 -3.60
N LEU A 335 15.57 -8.05 -3.20
CA LEU A 335 14.35 -8.85 -3.32
C LEU A 335 13.19 -8.28 -2.48
N ILE A 336 13.45 -7.90 -1.23
CA ILE A 336 12.42 -7.34 -0.36
C ILE A 336 12.01 -5.95 -0.84
N SER A 337 12.97 -5.10 -1.19
CA SER A 337 12.67 -3.76 -1.70
C SER A 337 11.88 -3.81 -3.01
N ALA A 338 12.23 -4.72 -3.92
CA ALA A 338 11.48 -4.97 -5.15
C ALA A 338 10.06 -5.46 -4.85
N GLY A 339 9.88 -6.42 -3.95
CA GLY A 339 8.55 -6.91 -3.56
C GLY A 339 7.64 -5.81 -3.00
N VAL A 340 8.20 -4.84 -2.27
CA VAL A 340 7.46 -3.66 -1.78
C VAL A 340 7.19 -2.63 -2.89
N GLY A 341 8.08 -2.53 -3.88
CA GLY A 341 8.06 -1.49 -4.92
C GLY A 341 7.35 -1.86 -6.23
N VAL A 342 7.11 -3.13 -6.52
CA VAL A 342 6.53 -3.60 -7.79
C VAL A 342 5.01 -3.36 -7.86
N SER A 343 4.51 -2.86 -8.99
CA SER A 343 3.11 -2.47 -9.17
C SER A 343 2.14 -3.64 -9.00
N ALA A 344 2.52 -4.84 -9.45
CA ALA A 344 1.68 -6.02 -9.36
C ALA A 344 1.44 -6.52 -7.92
N VAL A 345 2.34 -6.19 -6.98
CA VAL A 345 2.20 -6.47 -5.55
C VAL A 345 1.55 -5.29 -4.81
N GLY A 346 1.26 -4.20 -5.53
CA GLY A 346 0.68 -2.96 -5.03
C GLY A 346 1.73 -2.01 -4.45
N ALA A 347 2.60 -1.54 -5.36
CA ALA A 347 3.76 -0.69 -5.12
C ALA A 347 3.57 0.39 -4.03
N ASN A 348 4.54 0.45 -3.13
CA ASN A 348 4.71 1.54 -2.18
C ASN A 348 6.09 2.19 -2.37
N GLY A 349 6.14 3.24 -3.20
CA GLY A 349 7.39 3.95 -3.50
C GLY A 349 8.06 4.56 -2.27
N GLY A 350 7.28 5.05 -1.30
CA GLY A 350 7.81 5.57 -0.04
C GLY A 350 8.49 4.48 0.79
N ALA A 351 7.82 3.33 0.93
CA ALA A 351 8.38 2.17 1.62
C ALA A 351 9.59 1.59 0.88
N LEU A 352 9.58 1.54 -0.47
CA LEU A 352 10.74 1.14 -1.27
C LEU A 352 12.00 1.92 -0.88
N ILE A 353 11.90 3.25 -0.80
CA ILE A 353 13.03 4.12 -0.42
C ILE A 353 13.44 3.85 1.03
N ALA A 354 12.48 3.76 1.96
CA ALA A 354 12.76 3.50 3.37
C ALA A 354 13.49 2.16 3.59
N TYR A 355 13.08 1.10 2.87
CA TYR A 355 13.71 -0.22 2.95
C TYR A 355 15.13 -0.19 2.39
N LEU A 356 15.35 0.42 1.23
CA LEU A 356 16.69 0.56 0.65
C LEU A 356 17.64 1.33 1.59
N VAL A 357 17.17 2.43 2.20
CA VAL A 357 17.95 3.19 3.18
C VAL A 357 18.24 2.36 4.44
N GLY A 358 17.24 1.63 4.94
CA GLY A 358 17.41 0.73 6.07
C GLY A 358 18.47 -0.34 5.84
N PHE A 359 18.41 -1.04 4.70
CA PHE A 359 19.39 -2.06 4.33
C PHE A 359 20.79 -1.49 4.09
N LEU A 360 20.88 -0.31 3.46
CA LEU A 360 22.15 0.39 3.27
C LEU A 360 22.80 0.74 4.61
N ALA A 361 22.02 1.33 5.54
CA ALA A 361 22.50 1.64 6.88
C ALA A 361 22.91 0.39 7.65
N LEU A 362 22.11 -0.68 7.57
CA LEU A 362 22.45 -1.97 8.16
C LEU A 362 23.79 -2.49 7.65
N GLY A 363 24.04 -2.42 6.34
CA GLY A 363 25.31 -2.84 5.74
C GLY A 363 26.52 -2.07 6.28
N PHE A 364 26.40 -0.74 6.45
CA PHE A 364 27.48 0.06 7.06
C PHE A 364 27.69 -0.26 8.54
N LEU A 365 26.59 -0.44 9.28
CA LEU A 365 26.63 -0.71 10.72
C LEU A 365 27.20 -2.10 11.03
N LEU A 366 26.87 -3.12 10.24
CA LEU A 366 27.41 -4.48 10.39
C LEU A 366 28.89 -4.60 10.04
N ARG A 367 29.42 -3.68 9.22
CA ARG A 367 30.86 -3.61 8.91
C ARG A 367 31.66 -2.82 9.94
N GLU A 368 30.97 -2.26 10.95
CA GLU A 368 31.54 -1.32 11.94
C GLU A 368 32.28 -0.12 11.29
N THR A 369 31.99 0.15 10.01
CA THR A 369 32.60 1.25 9.29
C THR A 369 31.77 2.50 9.49
N ARG A 370 32.37 3.56 10.04
CA ARG A 370 31.79 4.89 9.89
C ARG A 370 31.90 5.27 8.41
N PRO A 371 30.79 5.45 7.69
CA PRO A 371 30.87 5.87 6.31
C PRO A 371 31.46 7.28 6.29
N SER A 372 32.52 7.48 5.50
CA SER A 372 32.89 8.85 5.13
C SER A 372 31.72 9.51 4.40
N ALA A 373 31.63 10.84 4.42
CA ALA A 373 30.57 11.56 3.71
C ALA A 373 30.45 11.12 2.23
N VAL A 374 31.59 10.83 1.60
CA VAL A 374 31.65 10.29 0.23
C VAL A 374 31.02 8.90 0.12
N ARG A 375 31.33 7.96 1.02
CA ARG A 375 30.73 6.61 1.00
C ARG A 375 29.24 6.63 1.33
N ALA A 376 28.82 7.48 2.26
CA ALA A 376 27.41 7.69 2.56
C ALA A 376 26.68 8.26 1.33
N GLY A 377 27.23 9.31 0.71
CA GLY A 377 26.70 9.91 -0.51
C GLY A 377 26.62 8.92 -1.67
N ALA A 378 27.68 8.13 -1.89
CA ALA A 378 27.69 7.08 -2.91
C ALA A 378 26.65 6.00 -2.64
N GLY A 379 26.49 5.57 -1.38
CA GLY A 379 25.46 4.61 -0.98
C GLY A 379 24.04 5.12 -1.27
N ILE A 380 23.76 6.38 -0.93
CA ILE A 380 22.47 7.03 -1.23
C ILE A 380 22.25 7.11 -2.74
N ALA A 381 23.27 7.49 -3.51
CA ALA A 381 23.19 7.53 -4.97
C ALA A 381 22.90 6.15 -5.56
N ILE A 382 23.56 5.09 -5.08
CA ILE A 382 23.29 3.71 -5.49
C ILE A 382 21.86 3.31 -5.14
N ALA A 383 21.39 3.59 -3.92
CA ALA A 383 20.02 3.30 -3.52
C ALA A 383 19.00 4.01 -4.41
N ALA A 384 19.25 5.28 -4.77
CA ALA A 384 18.40 6.03 -5.68
C ALA A 384 18.40 5.43 -7.10
N VAL A 385 19.56 5.06 -7.63
CA VAL A 385 19.69 4.39 -8.93
C VAL A 385 18.96 3.05 -8.93
N VAL A 386 19.11 2.24 -7.88
CA VAL A 386 18.42 0.95 -7.73
C VAL A 386 16.91 1.17 -7.66
N ALA A 387 16.42 2.14 -6.88
CA ALA A 387 15.00 2.46 -6.81
C ALA A 387 14.45 2.85 -8.19
N LEU A 388 15.13 3.73 -8.92
CA LEU A 388 14.74 4.13 -10.28
C LEU A 388 14.79 2.96 -11.26
N ALA A 389 15.81 2.09 -11.17
CA ALA A 389 15.91 0.91 -12.01
C ALA A 389 14.76 -0.08 -11.74
N LEU A 390 14.42 -0.32 -10.48
CA LEU A 390 13.27 -1.18 -10.12
C LEU A 390 11.96 -0.63 -10.66
N VAL A 391 11.71 0.68 -10.50
CA VAL A 391 10.51 1.32 -11.05
C VAL A 391 10.50 1.28 -12.59
N GLY A 392 11.65 1.49 -13.22
CA GLY A 392 11.80 1.42 -14.69
C GLY A 392 11.57 0.01 -15.24
N ILE A 393 12.10 -1.02 -14.57
CA ILE A 393 11.88 -2.43 -14.92
C ILE A 393 10.39 -2.77 -14.77
N ASP A 394 9.77 -2.40 -13.65
CA ASP A 394 8.34 -2.61 -13.42
C ASP A 394 7.49 -1.95 -14.53
N ALA A 395 7.78 -0.70 -14.88
CA ALA A 395 7.11 0.00 -15.97
C ALA A 395 7.33 -0.70 -17.33
N ALA A 396 8.55 -1.16 -17.62
CA ALA A 396 8.87 -1.87 -18.86
C ALA A 396 8.18 -3.25 -18.97
N LEU A 397 7.90 -3.89 -17.84
CA LEU A 397 7.13 -5.13 -17.75
C LEU A 397 5.61 -4.90 -17.77
N GLY A 398 5.16 -3.67 -18.04
CA GLY A 398 3.74 -3.30 -18.12
C GLY A 398 3.11 -2.93 -16.78
N GLY A 399 3.91 -2.76 -15.72
CA GLY A 399 3.48 -2.23 -14.44
C GLY A 399 2.95 -0.80 -14.58
N SER A 400 1.82 -0.52 -13.96
CA SER A 400 1.23 0.82 -13.91
C SER A 400 0.81 1.13 -12.48
N SER A 401 1.61 1.96 -11.82
CA SER A 401 1.30 2.54 -10.52
C SER A 401 1.60 4.04 -10.52
N HIS A 402 1.08 4.75 -9.51
CA HIS A 402 1.42 6.15 -9.27
C HIS A 402 2.94 6.40 -9.21
N VAL A 403 3.72 5.41 -8.78
CA VAL A 403 5.20 5.48 -8.73
C VAL A 403 5.79 5.50 -10.14
N THR A 404 5.36 4.59 -11.02
CA THR A 404 5.81 4.56 -12.42
C THR A 404 5.46 5.84 -13.17
N HIS A 405 4.26 6.39 -12.95
CA HIS A 405 3.83 7.66 -13.55
C HIS A 405 4.63 8.86 -13.03
N ALA A 406 4.88 8.91 -11.71
CA ALA A 406 5.66 9.98 -11.09
C ALA A 406 7.09 10.03 -11.65
N VAL A 407 7.74 8.88 -11.81
CA VAL A 407 9.08 8.76 -12.41
C VAL A 407 9.06 9.09 -13.90
N GLY A 408 8.07 8.60 -14.64
CA GLY A 408 7.91 8.88 -16.08
C GLY A 408 7.71 10.37 -16.39
N GLY A 409 7.15 11.14 -15.46
CA GLY A 409 6.99 12.60 -15.57
C GLY A 409 8.27 13.42 -15.34
N GLY A 410 9.38 12.78 -14.97
CA GLY A 410 10.69 13.42 -14.79
C GLY A 410 10.93 14.09 -13.43
N PRO A 411 12.09 14.76 -13.25
CA PRO A 411 12.54 15.26 -11.93
C PRO A 411 11.62 16.29 -11.28
N GLY A 412 11.00 17.17 -12.08
CA GLY A 412 10.05 18.16 -11.58
C GLY A 412 8.77 17.53 -11.02
N SER A 413 8.28 16.46 -11.66
CA SER A 413 7.16 15.66 -11.17
C SER A 413 7.51 15.00 -9.83
N LEU A 414 8.69 14.38 -9.73
CA LEU A 414 9.18 13.76 -8.49
C LEU A 414 9.31 14.76 -7.34
N ALA A 415 9.87 15.94 -7.59
CA ALA A 415 10.00 17.00 -6.59
C ALA A 415 8.63 17.51 -6.13
N GLY A 416 7.68 17.71 -7.06
CA GLY A 416 6.31 18.08 -6.76
C GLY A 416 5.59 17.02 -5.90
N HIS A 417 5.74 15.74 -6.23
CA HIS A 417 5.21 14.65 -5.44
C HIS A 417 5.80 14.58 -4.03
N PHE A 418 7.11 14.79 -3.89
CA PHE A 418 7.76 14.83 -2.59
C PHE A 418 7.27 16.01 -1.74
N GLY A 419 7.19 17.22 -2.32
CA GLY A 419 6.63 18.39 -1.63
C GLY A 419 5.19 18.18 -1.20
N HIS A 420 4.36 17.57 -2.06
CA HIS A 420 2.99 17.22 -1.73
C HIS A 420 2.90 16.21 -0.57
N ARG A 421 3.79 15.19 -0.55
CA ARG A 421 3.88 14.22 0.55
C ARG A 421 4.25 14.91 1.86
N LEU A 422 5.25 15.79 1.88
CA LEU A 422 5.62 16.55 3.09
C LEU A 422 4.46 17.41 3.61
N HIS A 423 3.74 18.07 2.71
CA HIS A 423 2.56 18.84 3.08
C HIS A 423 1.46 17.95 3.70
N LEU A 424 1.20 16.79 3.10
CA LEU A 424 0.26 15.80 3.65
C LEU A 424 0.70 15.29 5.02
N THR A 425 2.00 14.99 5.21
CA THR A 425 2.54 14.56 6.51
C THR A 425 2.28 15.63 7.58
N ALA A 426 2.61 16.88 7.30
CA ALA A 426 2.41 17.99 8.23
C ALA A 426 0.92 18.21 8.55
N ALA A 427 0.07 18.18 7.52
CA ALA A 427 -1.37 18.33 7.68
C ALA A 427 -1.99 17.16 8.46
N ALA A 428 -1.49 15.94 8.29
CA ALA A 428 -1.94 14.76 9.04
C ALA A 428 -1.58 14.86 10.52
N ILE A 429 -0.37 15.31 10.87
CA ILE A 429 0.04 15.54 12.26
C ILE A 429 -0.84 16.59 12.93
N GLY A 430 -1.11 17.70 12.23
CA GLY A 430 -1.94 18.80 12.71
C GLY A 430 -3.45 18.57 12.63
N SER A 431 -3.90 17.43 12.09
CA SER A 431 -5.33 17.20 11.81
C SER A 431 -6.18 17.12 13.07
N THR A 432 -5.63 16.58 14.16
CA THR A 432 -6.26 16.53 15.48
C THR A 432 -5.22 16.62 16.61
N TRP A 433 -5.63 17.11 17.79
CA TRP A 433 -4.75 17.24 18.94
C TRP A 433 -4.17 15.89 19.40
N ASN A 434 -4.98 14.82 19.32
CA ASN A 434 -4.56 13.48 19.70
C ASN A 434 -3.55 12.89 18.70
N ALA A 435 -3.66 13.19 17.40
CA ALA A 435 -2.69 12.76 16.40
C ALA A 435 -1.33 13.43 16.63
N ALA A 436 -1.32 14.73 16.91
CA ALA A 436 -0.12 15.49 17.25
C ALA A 436 0.54 14.96 18.53
N LEU A 437 -0.25 14.70 19.59
CA LEU A 437 0.24 14.16 20.85
C LEU A 437 0.86 12.77 20.67
N LEU A 438 0.14 11.85 20.02
CA LEU A 438 0.63 10.49 19.77
C LEU A 438 1.91 10.51 18.93
N PHE A 439 1.95 11.29 17.84
CA PHE A 439 3.15 11.43 17.02
C PHE A 439 4.34 11.96 17.84
N SER A 440 4.11 12.99 18.67
CA SER A 440 5.16 13.60 19.50
C SER A 440 5.70 12.61 20.53
N LEU A 441 4.83 11.94 21.29
CA LEU A 441 5.22 10.94 22.28
C LEU A 441 5.96 9.77 21.64
N SER A 442 5.45 9.24 20.52
CA SER A 442 6.13 8.17 19.81
C SER A 442 7.51 8.59 19.31
N THR A 443 7.64 9.81 18.76
CA THR A 443 8.92 10.34 18.30
C THR A 443 9.91 10.50 19.44
N LEU A 444 9.47 10.98 20.63
CA LEU A 444 10.31 11.07 21.82
C LEU A 444 10.82 9.69 22.27
N VAL A 445 9.96 8.66 22.23
CA VAL A 445 10.38 7.29 22.56
C VAL A 445 11.39 6.76 21.55
N LEU A 446 11.20 6.98 20.25
CA LEU A 446 12.19 6.60 19.23
C LEU A 446 13.53 7.32 19.43
N ALA A 447 13.51 8.62 19.74
CA ALA A 447 14.71 9.40 20.05
C ALA A 447 15.42 8.89 21.31
N TYR A 448 14.66 8.53 22.35
CA TYR A 448 15.20 7.89 23.55
C TYR A 448 15.85 6.55 23.23
N LEU A 449 15.21 5.70 22.42
CA LEU A 449 15.79 4.43 21.97
C LEU A 449 17.07 4.62 21.16
N ALA A 450 17.14 5.67 20.33
CA ALA A 450 18.34 6.04 19.57
C ALA A 450 19.50 6.45 20.50
N TRP A 451 19.21 7.12 21.62
CA TRP A 451 20.23 7.52 22.60
C TRP A 451 20.70 6.33 23.45
N ARG A 452 19.76 5.47 23.87
CA ARG A 452 20.00 4.46 24.91
C ARG A 452 21.00 3.38 24.47
N ARG A 453 22.05 3.17 25.27
CA ARG A 453 23.07 2.12 25.09
C ARG A 453 22.64 0.77 25.71
N PRO A 454 23.18 -0.38 25.27
CA PRO A 454 24.04 -0.56 24.09
C PRO A 454 23.27 -0.31 22.78
N ARG A 455 24.01 0.01 21.70
CA ARG A 455 23.42 0.19 20.36
C ARG A 455 23.47 -1.12 19.58
N PHE A 456 22.44 -1.36 18.79
CA PHE A 456 22.32 -2.54 17.93
C PHE A 456 22.18 -2.10 16.48
N ALA A 457 23.00 -2.67 15.58
CA ALA A 457 23.01 -2.29 14.16
C ALA A 457 21.61 -2.36 13.51
N VAL A 458 20.84 -3.41 13.81
CA VAL A 458 19.47 -3.60 13.29
C VAL A 458 18.51 -2.54 13.82
N LEU A 459 18.63 -2.17 15.09
CA LEU A 459 17.77 -1.14 15.70
C LEU A 459 18.09 0.24 15.12
N ASP A 460 19.37 0.58 14.97
CA ASP A 460 19.79 1.86 14.38
C ASP A 460 19.36 1.96 12.90
N ALA A 461 19.48 0.87 12.14
CA ALA A 461 18.97 0.79 10.77
C ALA A 461 17.44 0.95 10.69
N LEU A 462 16.71 0.32 11.62
CA LEU A 462 15.26 0.47 11.72
C LEU A 462 14.86 1.92 12.00
N LEU A 463 15.54 2.58 12.94
CA LEU A 463 15.27 3.98 13.30
C LEU A 463 15.50 4.90 12.09
N LEU A 464 16.58 4.70 11.33
CA LEU A 464 16.83 5.50 10.12
C LEU A 464 15.76 5.27 9.05
N ALA A 465 15.38 4.01 8.82
CA ALA A 465 14.33 3.68 7.86
C ALA A 465 12.96 4.24 8.28
N LEU A 466 12.64 4.26 9.57
CA LEU A 466 11.42 4.89 10.08
C LEU A 466 11.40 6.41 9.85
N VAL A 467 12.54 7.10 10.02
CA VAL A 467 12.65 8.54 9.68
C VAL A 467 12.31 8.76 8.22
N VAL A 468 12.90 7.98 7.31
CA VAL A 468 12.59 8.07 5.88
C VAL A 468 11.11 7.78 5.62
N LEU A 469 10.56 6.73 6.22
CA LEU A 469 9.17 6.33 6.04
C LEU A 469 8.19 7.42 6.50
N VAL A 470 8.48 8.12 7.59
CA VAL A 470 7.69 9.27 8.05
C VAL A 470 7.72 10.42 7.03
N LEU A 471 8.89 10.72 6.45
CA LEU A 471 9.05 11.82 5.48
C LEU A 471 8.33 11.59 4.15
N VAL A 472 8.09 10.33 3.78
CA VAL A 472 7.51 9.95 2.49
C VAL A 472 6.08 9.40 2.61
N SER A 473 5.42 9.63 3.74
CA SER A 473 4.13 9.04 4.08
C SER A 473 3.06 10.08 4.44
N ASP A 474 1.82 9.72 4.14
CA ASP A 474 0.58 10.40 4.51
C ASP A 474 0.00 9.95 5.87
N THR A 475 0.61 8.97 6.55
CA THR A 475 0.16 8.44 7.86
C THR A 475 1.27 8.43 8.93
N PRO A 476 1.88 9.59 9.26
CA PRO A 476 3.05 9.66 10.15
C PRO A 476 2.79 9.12 11.55
N THR A 477 1.64 9.43 12.17
CA THR A 477 1.29 8.98 13.52
C THR A 477 1.24 7.45 13.63
N GLU A 478 0.69 6.80 12.60
CA GLU A 478 0.61 5.34 12.55
C GLU A 478 2.00 4.70 12.42
N ILE A 479 2.85 5.28 11.54
CA ILE A 479 4.24 4.82 11.37
C ILE A 479 5.03 4.96 12.66
N THR A 480 4.96 6.12 13.34
CA THR A 480 5.70 6.33 14.58
C THR A 480 5.18 5.45 15.70
N GLY A 481 3.85 5.28 15.82
CA GLY A 481 3.24 4.44 16.86
C GLY A 481 3.63 2.97 16.73
N LEU A 482 3.44 2.37 15.55
CA LEU A 482 3.82 0.99 15.31
C LEU A 482 5.34 0.81 15.24
N GLY A 483 6.06 1.81 14.74
CA GLY A 483 7.52 1.83 14.71
C GLY A 483 8.14 1.78 16.12
N VAL A 484 7.56 2.50 17.09
CA VAL A 484 7.95 2.42 18.50
C VAL A 484 7.77 1.00 19.03
N LEU A 485 6.61 0.39 18.79
CA LEU A 485 6.32 -0.97 19.27
C LEU A 485 7.31 -1.98 18.67
N SER A 486 7.54 -1.91 17.36
CA SER A 486 8.52 -2.75 16.66
C SER A 486 9.94 -2.54 17.22
N ALA A 487 10.35 -1.30 17.48
CA ALA A 487 11.67 -0.96 18.02
C ALA A 487 11.86 -1.44 19.47
N ILE A 488 10.84 -1.26 20.32
CA ILE A 488 10.87 -1.72 21.72
C ILE A 488 10.97 -3.24 21.77
N VAL A 489 10.09 -3.94 21.06
CA VAL A 489 10.04 -5.40 21.10
C VAL A 489 11.33 -6.01 20.53
N LEU A 490 11.84 -5.46 19.43
CA LEU A 490 13.13 -5.85 18.88
C LEU A 490 14.24 -5.66 19.91
N ARG A 491 14.26 -4.53 20.61
CA ARG A 491 15.24 -4.25 21.67
C ARG A 491 15.11 -5.21 22.85
N VAL A 492 13.89 -5.49 23.32
CA VAL A 492 13.62 -6.43 24.42
C VAL A 492 14.19 -7.81 24.08
N TRP A 493 13.96 -8.28 22.86
CA TRP A 493 14.55 -9.54 22.40
C TRP A 493 16.08 -9.47 22.37
N LEU A 494 16.68 -8.45 21.75
CA LEU A 494 18.13 -8.32 21.59
C LEU A 494 18.89 -8.15 22.93
N GLU A 495 18.34 -7.41 23.89
CA GLU A 495 18.98 -7.19 25.19
C GLU A 495 19.00 -8.47 26.05
N ARG A 496 18.00 -9.35 25.89
CA ARG A 496 17.82 -10.53 26.74
C ARG A 496 18.37 -11.82 26.14
N SER A 497 18.52 -11.86 24.83
CA SER A 497 18.84 -13.11 24.16
C SER A 497 20.29 -13.53 24.36
N GLY A 498 21.25 -12.59 24.45
CA GLY A 498 22.67 -12.93 24.22
C GLY A 498 22.90 -13.55 22.83
N GLU A 499 21.84 -13.71 22.04
CA GLU A 499 21.78 -14.17 20.67
C GLU A 499 22.12 -12.94 19.84
N ARG A 500 23.40 -12.59 19.80
CA ARG A 500 23.85 -11.52 18.91
C ARG A 500 23.51 -11.95 17.49
N LEU A 501 22.83 -11.07 16.75
CA LEU A 501 22.57 -11.22 15.31
C LEU A 501 23.86 -11.10 14.47
N THR A 502 25.04 -11.19 15.08
CA THR A 502 26.31 -11.17 14.38
C THR A 502 26.49 -12.48 13.62
N PRO A 503 26.92 -12.43 12.35
CA PRO A 503 27.43 -13.61 11.66
C PRO A 503 28.79 -13.96 12.27
N LEU A 504 28.77 -14.66 13.40
CA LEU A 504 29.92 -15.38 13.96
C LEU A 504 29.38 -16.75 14.39
N ASP A 505 29.25 -17.63 13.40
CA ASP A 505 30.15 -18.77 13.21
C ASP A 505 30.25 -19.07 11.72
#